data_AF-A0A0A7E0J1-F1
#
_entry.id   AF-A0A0A7E0J1-F1
#
_cell.length_a   1.000
_cell.length_b   1.000
_cell.length_c   1.000
_cell.angle_alpha   90.00
_cell.angle_beta   90.00
_cell.angle_gamma   90.00
#
_symmetry.space_group_name_H-M   'P 1'
#
loop_
_entity.id
_entity.type
_entity.pdbx_description
1 polymer ?
#
loop_
_entity_poly.entity_id
_entity_poly.type
_entity_poly.pdbx_seq_one_letter_code
_entity_poly.pdbx_strand_id
1 'polypeptide(L)'
;DIVRGKISFNSNDIGDWVIQKSDGYPTYNFAVVVDDYDMEITHVLRGEEHITNTPRQLSIYNALGWKSPEFGHLTVITNMEGKKLSKRDTSLKQFIEDYKNDGYDPNAIFNFLSLLGWTSADNSELMSHNEIIAKFDPARL
;
A
#
# COMPACT_ATOMS: atom_id res chain seq x y z
N ASP A 1 3.55 -6.88 -10.40
CA ASP A 1 2.92 -6.53 -9.12
C ASP A 1 2.43 -7.82 -8.49
N ILE A 2 2.77 -8.09 -7.23
CA ILE A 2 2.42 -9.37 -6.60
C ILE A 2 0.91 -9.50 -6.32
N VAL A 3 0.17 -8.38 -6.27
CA VAL A 3 -1.29 -8.34 -6.05
C VAL A 3 -2.05 -8.14 -7.37
N ARG A 4 -1.61 -7.17 -8.19
CA ARG A 4 -2.31 -6.76 -9.42
C ARG A 4 -1.84 -7.47 -10.68
N GLY A 5 -0.82 -8.33 -10.57
CA GLY A 5 -0.24 -9.03 -11.71
C GLY A 5 0.55 -8.11 -12.65
N LYS A 6 0.44 -8.36 -13.96
CA LYS A 6 1.18 -7.62 -14.99
C LYS A 6 0.48 -6.29 -15.30
N ILE A 7 1.17 -5.19 -15.05
CA ILE A 7 0.74 -3.83 -15.42
C ILE A 7 1.76 -3.27 -16.40
N SER A 8 1.29 -2.63 -17.47
CA SER A 8 2.14 -1.98 -18.47
C SER A 8 1.73 -0.52 -18.62
N PHE A 9 2.72 0.34 -18.85
CA PHE A 9 2.52 1.76 -19.12
C PHE A 9 3.25 2.15 -20.41
N ASN A 10 2.66 3.05 -21.19
CA ASN A 10 3.34 3.65 -22.32
C ASN A 10 4.19 4.82 -21.82
N SER A 11 5.49 4.82 -22.11
CA SER A 11 6.39 5.89 -21.69
C SER A 11 5.98 7.25 -22.27
N ASN A 12 5.33 7.28 -23.43
CA ASN A 12 4.85 8.52 -24.04
C ASN A 12 3.72 9.19 -23.24
N ASP A 13 3.02 8.43 -22.39
CA ASP A 13 1.96 8.96 -21.52
C ASP A 13 2.55 9.55 -20.22
N ILE A 14 3.85 9.38 -19.99
CA ILE A 14 4.57 9.86 -18.80
C ILE A 14 5.48 11.01 -19.22
N GLY A 15 4.97 12.24 -19.09
CA GLY A 15 5.76 13.45 -19.29
C GLY A 15 6.78 13.68 -18.18
N ASP A 16 7.72 14.61 -18.44
CA ASP A 16 8.74 15.02 -17.48
C ASP A 16 8.15 15.49 -16.15
N TRP A 17 8.86 15.26 -15.07
CA TRP A 17 8.43 15.66 -13.74
C TRP A 17 9.56 16.17 -12.87
N VAL A 18 9.17 17.01 -11.91
CA VAL A 18 10.09 17.57 -10.93
C VAL A 18 10.52 16.48 -9.97
N ILE A 19 11.83 16.24 -9.87
CA ILE A 19 12.43 15.34 -8.87
C ILE A 19 12.97 16.09 -7.64
N GLN A 20 13.29 17.38 -7.78
CA GLN A 20 13.73 18.26 -6.71
C GLN A 20 13.10 19.64 -6.88
N LYS A 21 12.53 20.17 -5.79
CA LYS A 21 11.93 21.50 -5.75
C LYS A 21 13.01 22.58 -5.66
N SER A 22 12.64 23.83 -5.93
CA SER A 22 13.54 24.99 -5.84
C SER A 22 14.06 25.27 -4.43
N ASP A 23 13.39 24.75 -3.39
CA ASP A 23 13.83 24.82 -1.99
C ASP A 23 14.85 23.73 -1.62
N GLY A 24 15.29 22.92 -2.59
CA GLY A 24 16.27 21.86 -2.41
C GLY A 24 15.68 20.53 -1.95
N TYR A 25 14.40 20.45 -1.58
CA TYR A 25 13.79 19.21 -1.13
C TYR A 25 13.37 18.31 -2.30
N PRO A 26 13.61 16.99 -2.20
CA PRO A 26 13.17 16.04 -3.22
C PRO A 26 11.63 15.94 -3.26
N THR A 27 11.08 15.57 -4.42
CA THR A 27 9.67 15.19 -4.52
C THR A 27 9.47 13.73 -4.11
N TYR A 28 8.24 13.37 -3.77
CA TYR A 28 7.88 12.03 -3.28
C TYR A 28 8.49 10.89 -4.12
N ASN A 29 8.36 10.93 -5.45
CA ASN A 29 8.84 9.84 -6.31
C ASN A 29 10.36 9.67 -6.30
N PHE A 30 11.11 10.75 -6.07
CA PHE A 30 12.57 10.68 -5.98
C PHE A 30 13.02 10.31 -4.57
N ALA A 31 12.45 10.95 -3.55
CA ALA A 31 12.77 10.67 -2.14
C ALA A 31 12.54 9.19 -1.80
N VAL A 32 11.36 8.64 -2.16
CA VAL A 32 11.03 7.25 -1.85
C VAL A 32 11.97 6.26 -2.53
N VAL A 33 12.40 6.50 -3.78
CA VAL A 33 13.32 5.57 -4.45
C VAL A 33 14.70 5.57 -3.79
N VAL A 34 15.18 6.75 -3.37
CA VAL A 34 16.45 6.87 -2.65
C VAL A 34 16.35 6.18 -1.29
N ASP A 35 15.31 6.49 -0.51
CA ASP A 35 15.11 5.91 0.82
C ASP A 35 14.90 4.38 0.74
N ASP A 36 14.09 3.89 -0.20
CA ASP A 36 13.87 2.46 -0.40
C ASP A 36 15.18 1.73 -0.74
N TYR A 37 16.05 2.33 -1.56
CA TYR A 37 17.35 1.75 -1.90
C TYR A 37 18.30 1.76 -0.70
N ASP A 38 18.46 2.91 -0.04
CA ASP A 38 19.36 3.08 1.10
C ASP A 38 18.94 2.23 2.31
N MET A 39 17.64 1.98 2.47
CA MET A 39 17.08 1.11 3.52
C MET A 39 16.97 -0.36 3.11
N GLU A 40 17.49 -0.73 1.94
CA GLU A 40 17.50 -2.11 1.43
C GLU A 40 16.09 -2.74 1.36
N ILE A 41 15.08 -1.94 0.99
CA ILE A 41 13.70 -2.41 0.89
C ILE A 41 13.60 -3.47 -0.20
N THR A 42 13.05 -4.63 0.15
CA THR A 42 12.88 -5.76 -0.77
C THR A 42 11.48 -5.81 -1.38
N HIS A 43 10.46 -5.42 -0.61
CA HIS A 43 9.05 -5.44 -1.01
C HIS A 43 8.35 -4.16 -0.57
N VAL A 44 7.66 -3.50 -1.49
CA VAL A 44 6.85 -2.31 -1.24
C VAL A 44 5.37 -2.69 -1.36
N LEU A 45 4.70 -2.84 -0.21
CA LEU A 45 3.26 -3.08 -0.10
C LEU A 45 2.55 -1.78 0.26
N ARG A 46 1.68 -1.27 -0.62
CA ARG A 46 1.00 0.03 -0.45
C ARG A 46 -0.35 0.07 -1.17
N GLY A 47 -1.16 1.10 -0.93
CA GLY A 47 -2.46 1.24 -1.59
C GLY A 47 -2.37 1.44 -3.11
N GLU A 48 -3.35 0.93 -3.85
CA GLU A 48 -3.39 0.99 -5.32
C GLU A 48 -3.40 2.40 -5.92
N GLU A 49 -3.74 3.44 -5.14
CA GLU A 49 -3.60 4.82 -5.61
C GLU A 49 -2.15 5.18 -6.01
N HIS A 50 -1.16 4.41 -5.53
CA HIS A 50 0.24 4.60 -5.88
C HIS A 50 0.67 3.85 -7.15
N ILE A 51 -0.20 3.09 -7.81
CA ILE A 51 0.13 2.38 -9.06
C ILE A 51 0.69 3.34 -10.12
N THR A 52 0.10 4.54 -10.25
CA THR A 52 0.51 5.56 -11.22
C THR A 52 1.86 6.21 -10.92
N ASN A 53 2.35 6.09 -9.68
CA ASN A 53 3.69 6.54 -9.28
C ASN A 53 4.78 5.53 -9.64
N THR A 54 4.45 4.23 -9.61
CA THR A 54 5.38 3.12 -9.86
C THR A 54 6.21 3.28 -11.15
N PRO A 55 5.66 3.62 -12.33
CA PRO A 55 6.50 3.74 -13.51
C PRO A 55 7.52 4.90 -13.41
N ARG A 56 7.21 5.98 -12.69
CA ARG A 56 8.17 7.07 -12.42
C ARG A 56 9.29 6.59 -11.50
N GLN A 57 8.93 5.83 -10.46
CA GLN A 57 9.89 5.26 -9.53
C GLN A 57 10.81 4.23 -10.21
N LEU A 58 10.25 3.34 -11.04
CA LEU A 58 11.03 2.39 -11.85
C LEU A 58 11.99 3.10 -12.82
N SER A 59 11.59 4.21 -13.44
CA SER A 59 12.48 5.01 -14.26
C SER A 59 13.67 5.57 -13.48
N ILE A 60 13.48 5.96 -12.22
CA ILE A 60 14.56 6.45 -11.35
C ILE A 60 15.50 5.31 -10.96
N TYR A 61 14.97 4.16 -10.52
CA TYR A 61 15.78 2.95 -10.26
C TYR A 61 16.64 2.59 -11.49
N ASN A 62 16.03 2.57 -12.67
CA ASN A 62 16.73 2.27 -13.92
C ASN A 62 17.80 3.32 -14.26
N ALA A 63 17.51 4.61 -14.10
CA ALA A 63 18.46 5.69 -14.35
C ALA A 63 19.69 5.64 -13.43
N LEU A 64 19.50 5.20 -12.19
CA LEU A 64 20.56 5.06 -11.19
C LEU A 64 21.28 3.70 -11.26
N GLY A 65 20.82 2.78 -12.13
CA GLY A 65 21.38 1.43 -12.25
C GLY A 65 21.08 0.55 -11.04
N TRP A 66 20.02 0.85 -10.30
CA TRP A 66 19.62 0.14 -9.10
C TRP A 66 18.56 -0.91 -9.39
N LYS A 67 18.56 -2.00 -8.61
CA LYS A 67 17.49 -2.99 -8.64
C LYS A 67 16.31 -2.48 -7.83
N SER A 68 15.14 -2.42 -8.46
CA SER A 68 13.89 -2.05 -7.76
C SER A 68 13.41 -3.17 -6.83
N PRO A 69 12.68 -2.85 -5.76
CA PRO A 69 11.96 -3.84 -4.95
C PRO A 69 10.82 -4.50 -5.75
N GLU A 70 10.26 -5.56 -5.19
CA GLU A 70 8.98 -6.09 -5.64
C GLU A 70 7.83 -5.22 -5.13
N PHE A 71 6.88 -4.90 -6.00
CA PHE A 71 5.72 -4.07 -5.65
C PHE A 71 4.45 -4.91 -5.47
N GLY A 72 3.66 -4.58 -4.46
CA GLY A 72 2.30 -5.09 -4.24
C GLY A 72 1.32 -3.97 -3.92
N HIS A 73 0.31 -3.79 -4.78
CA HIS A 73 -0.66 -2.71 -4.63
C HIS A 73 -2.02 -3.19 -4.09
N LEU A 74 -2.25 -2.94 -2.80
CA LEU A 74 -3.41 -3.35 -2.02
C LEU A 74 -4.71 -2.67 -2.50
N THR A 75 -5.83 -3.35 -2.32
CA THR A 75 -7.15 -2.84 -2.72
C THR A 75 -7.60 -1.67 -1.87
N VAL A 76 -8.34 -0.74 -2.47
CA VAL A 76 -9.00 0.33 -1.73
C VAL A 76 -10.07 -0.27 -0.82
N ILE A 77 -10.06 0.12 0.45
CA ILE A 77 -11.15 -0.16 1.38
C ILE A 77 -12.38 0.67 0.97
N THR A 78 -13.50 0.00 0.77
CA THR A 78 -14.77 0.61 0.37
C THR A 78 -15.79 0.63 1.51
N ASN A 79 -16.76 1.54 1.42
CA ASN A 79 -17.97 1.48 2.22
C ASN A 79 -18.94 0.39 1.72
N MET A 80 -20.10 0.27 2.36
CA MET A 80 -21.11 -0.76 2.00
C MET A 80 -21.71 -0.58 0.60
N GLU A 81 -21.62 0.62 0.02
CA GLU A 81 -22.04 0.92 -1.35
C GLU A 81 -20.91 0.76 -2.38
N GLY A 82 -19.75 0.24 -1.97
CA GLY A 82 -18.59 0.05 -2.85
C GLY A 82 -17.83 1.33 -3.19
N LYS A 83 -18.13 2.45 -2.53
CA LYS A 83 -17.40 3.71 -2.71
C LYS A 83 -16.14 3.70 -1.87
N LYS A 84 -15.04 4.23 -2.41
CA LYS A 84 -13.78 4.46 -1.67
C LYS A 84 -14.08 5.20 -0.36
N LEU A 85 -13.65 4.62 0.76
CA LEU A 85 -13.69 5.33 2.04
C LEU A 85 -12.95 6.65 1.90
N SER A 86 -13.61 7.73 2.30
CA SER A 86 -13.07 9.08 2.20
C SER A 86 -13.22 9.80 3.51
N LYS A 87 -12.38 10.81 3.75
CA LYS A 87 -12.47 11.60 4.98
C LYS A 87 -13.81 12.34 5.18
N ARG A 88 -14.62 12.41 4.11
CA ARG A 88 -15.92 13.08 4.09
C ARG A 88 -17.08 12.14 4.39
N ASP A 89 -16.84 10.83 4.37
CA ASP A 89 -17.86 9.83 4.65
C ASP A 89 -17.95 9.60 6.16
N THR A 90 -18.80 10.39 6.82
CA THR A 90 -18.99 10.32 8.28
C THR A 90 -19.87 9.14 8.71
N SER A 91 -20.31 8.30 7.78
CA SER A 91 -21.14 7.12 8.10
C SER A 91 -20.32 5.98 8.73
N LEU A 92 -19.00 6.02 8.58
CA LEU A 92 -18.06 5.02 9.09
C LEU A 92 -16.95 5.69 9.90
N LYS A 93 -16.41 4.97 10.90
CA LYS A 93 -15.22 5.41 11.65
C LYS A 93 -14.01 5.36 10.72
N GLN A 94 -13.34 6.49 10.56
CA GLN A 94 -12.20 6.62 9.66
C GLN A 94 -10.86 6.63 10.40
N PHE A 95 -10.88 6.98 11.69
CA PHE A 95 -9.69 7.09 12.51
C PHE A 95 -9.60 5.90 13.45
N ILE A 96 -8.41 5.30 13.55
CA ILE A 96 -8.14 4.23 14.52
C ILE A 96 -8.41 4.70 15.96
N GLU A 97 -8.23 5.99 16.24
CA GLU A 97 -8.50 6.59 17.54
C GLU A 97 -9.97 6.52 17.95
N ASP A 98 -10.91 6.57 17.00
CA ASP A 98 -12.35 6.45 17.29
C ASP A 98 -12.67 5.05 17.84
N TYR A 99 -12.08 4.00 17.27
CA TYR A 99 -12.23 2.63 17.77
C TYR A 99 -11.65 2.47 19.18
N LYS A 100 -10.51 3.09 19.44
CA LYS A 100 -9.90 3.09 20.77
C LYS A 100 -10.80 3.79 21.80
N ASN A 101 -11.34 4.96 21.47
CA ASN A 101 -12.18 5.75 22.36
C ASN A 101 -13.50 5.05 22.71
N ASP A 102 -14.04 4.26 21.77
CA ASP A 102 -15.23 3.44 21.98
C ASP A 102 -14.95 2.14 22.76
N GLY A 103 -13.69 1.86 23.10
CA GLY A 103 -13.31 0.70 23.90
C GLY A 103 -13.22 -0.60 23.13
N TYR A 104 -13.01 -0.56 21.80
CA TYR A 104 -12.75 -1.77 21.03
C TYR A 104 -11.42 -2.42 21.46
N ASP A 105 -11.42 -3.74 21.57
CA ASP A 105 -10.20 -4.50 21.85
C ASP A 105 -9.21 -4.37 20.68
N PRO A 106 -7.93 -4.05 20.93
CA PRO A 106 -6.94 -3.88 19.86
C PRO A 106 -6.71 -5.15 19.04
N ASN A 107 -6.85 -6.35 19.62
CA ASN A 107 -6.73 -7.60 18.87
C ASN A 107 -7.93 -7.79 17.93
N ALA A 108 -9.13 -7.38 18.36
CA ALA A 108 -10.31 -7.42 17.51
C ALA A 108 -10.16 -6.47 16.31
N ILE A 109 -9.63 -5.25 16.53
CA ILE A 109 -9.34 -4.30 15.45
C ILE A 109 -8.24 -4.82 14.53
N PHE A 110 -7.16 -5.41 15.08
CA PHE A 110 -6.11 -6.02 14.28
C PHE A 110 -6.65 -7.14 13.38
N ASN A 111 -7.44 -8.06 13.94
CA ASN A 111 -8.08 -9.14 13.18
C ASN A 111 -9.01 -8.58 12.10
N PHE A 112 -9.88 -7.63 12.45
CA PHE A 112 -10.78 -6.99 11.48
C PHE A 112 -10.02 -6.34 10.31
N LEU A 113 -8.99 -5.53 10.60
CA LEU A 113 -8.19 -4.87 9.57
C LEU A 113 -7.42 -5.86 8.70
N SER A 114 -6.97 -6.99 9.27
CA SER A 114 -6.28 -8.03 8.50
C SER A 114 -7.15 -8.68 7.44
N LEU A 115 -8.48 -8.68 7.61
CA LEU A 115 -9.44 -9.25 6.66
C LEU A 115 -9.78 -8.27 5.52
N LEU A 116 -9.37 -7.00 5.61
CA LEU A 116 -9.61 -6.00 4.58
C LEU A 116 -8.61 -6.15 3.43
N GLY A 117 -8.90 -7.07 2.52
CA GLY A 117 -8.08 -7.35 1.35
C GLY A 117 -7.15 -8.56 1.50
N TRP A 118 -7.37 -9.41 2.50
CA TRP A 118 -6.69 -10.69 2.63
C TRP A 118 -7.64 -11.73 3.20
N THR A 119 -7.48 -12.99 2.81
CA THR A 119 -8.24 -14.10 3.39
C THR A 119 -7.34 -15.30 3.60
N SER A 120 -7.40 -15.90 4.79
CA SER A 120 -6.67 -17.11 5.14
C SER A 120 -7.04 -18.28 4.21
N ALA A 121 -6.15 -19.26 4.07
CA ALA A 121 -6.39 -20.42 3.19
C ALA A 121 -7.59 -21.27 3.64
N ASP A 122 -7.89 -21.28 4.94
CA ASP A 122 -9.00 -22.02 5.54
C ASP A 122 -10.25 -21.16 5.81
N ASN A 123 -10.27 -19.91 5.33
CA ASN A 123 -11.35 -18.94 5.53
C ASN A 123 -11.67 -18.66 7.01
N SER A 124 -10.68 -18.79 7.89
CA SER A 124 -10.81 -18.32 9.28
C SER A 124 -10.93 -16.80 9.32
N GLU A 125 -11.95 -16.30 10.03
CA GLU A 125 -12.19 -14.86 10.25
C GLU A 125 -11.93 -14.41 11.70
N LEU A 126 -11.73 -15.34 12.62
CA LEU A 126 -11.36 -15.05 14.01
C LEU A 126 -10.01 -15.68 14.30
N MET A 127 -8.98 -14.85 14.29
CA MET A 127 -7.59 -15.25 14.48
C MET A 127 -6.89 -14.32 15.45
N SER A 128 -6.01 -14.90 16.26
CA SER A 128 -5.03 -14.14 17.04
C SER A 128 -3.95 -13.54 16.13
N HIS A 129 -3.22 -12.58 16.67
CA HIS A 129 -2.08 -11.96 15.98
C HIS A 129 -1.06 -13.00 15.48
N ASN A 130 -0.73 -13.99 16.31
CA ASN A 130 0.23 -15.04 15.96
C ASN A 130 -0.31 -15.97 14.86
N GLU A 131 -1.61 -16.27 14.86
CA GLU A 131 -2.23 -17.06 13.80
C GLU A 131 -2.23 -16.30 12.47
N ILE A 132 -2.50 -14.99 12.49
CA ILE A 132 -2.41 -14.16 11.28
C ILE A 132 -0.98 -14.18 10.74
N ILE A 133 0.04 -13.96 11.57
CA ILE A 133 1.45 -14.04 11.14
C ILE A 133 1.77 -15.40 10.53
N ALA A 134 1.38 -16.49 11.19
CA ALA A 134 1.67 -17.84 10.73
C ALA A 134 0.93 -18.22 9.43
N LYS A 135 -0.26 -17.65 9.20
CA LYS A 135 -1.10 -17.93 8.04
C LYS A 135 -0.92 -16.94 6.88
N PHE A 136 -0.29 -15.79 7.11
CA PHE A 136 -0.19 -14.73 6.10
C PHE A 136 0.55 -15.21 4.85
N ASP A 137 -0.13 -15.10 3.71
CA ASP A 137 0.39 -15.45 2.41
C ASP A 137 0.14 -14.27 1.46
N PRO A 138 1.19 -13.59 0.97
CA PRO A 138 1.08 -12.49 0.03
C PRO A 138 0.37 -12.86 -1.28
N ALA A 139 0.35 -14.14 -1.68
CA ALA A 139 -0.36 -14.60 -2.87
C ALA A 139 -1.89 -14.59 -2.71
N ARG A 140 -2.38 -14.33 -1.48
CA ARG A 140 -3.80 -14.23 -1.13
C ARG A 140 -4.24 -12.80 -0.78
N LEU A 141 -3.40 -11.82 -1.11
CA LEU A 141 -3.74 -10.39 -1.13
C LEU A 141 -4.58 -10.01 -2.36
#